data_AF-A0A842WTT2-F1
#
_entry.id   AF-A0A842WTT2-F1
#
_cell.length_a   1.000
_cell.length_b   1.000
_cell.length_c   1.000
_cell.angle_alpha   90.00
_cell.angle_beta   90.00
_cell.angle_gamma   90.00
#
_symmetry.space_group_name_H-M   'P 1'
#
loop_
_entity.id
_entity.type
_entity.pdbx_description
1 polymer ?
#
loop_
_entity_poly.entity_id
_entity_poly.type
_entity_poly.pdbx_seq_one_letter_code
_entity_poly.pdbx_strand_id
1 'polypeptide(L)'
;MNKNERVCQACGAPIPSGERTCPHCGRLSVEKSARLGTEPRTHRPEETSLSDISEPTVDPKPTEKPPSGDDRTDSFYSIAPRILPKCPKCGKSYEPPKCENCGYLKDTSSKKRCCGPCAFVLVAISWLLTVVWFL
;
A
#
# COMPACT_ATOMS: atom_id res chain seq x y z
N MET A 1 33.05 -23.01 -0.76
CA MET A 1 31.92 -22.49 -1.58
C MET A 1 30.83 -22.04 -0.62
N ASN A 2 30.67 -20.73 -0.44
CA ASN A 2 29.77 -20.16 0.56
C ASN A 2 28.33 -20.24 0.05
N LYS A 3 27.48 -20.99 0.76
CA LYS A 3 26.16 -21.48 0.30
C LYS A 3 25.05 -20.41 0.26
N ASN A 4 25.38 -19.12 0.41
CA ASN A 4 24.40 -18.05 0.67
C ASN A 4 24.51 -16.86 -0.32
N GLU A 5 25.08 -17.06 -1.51
CA GLU A 5 25.01 -16.06 -2.57
C GLU A 5 23.58 -15.99 -3.12
N ARG A 6 22.87 -14.92 -2.79
CA ARG A 6 21.51 -14.66 -3.29
C ARG A 6 21.64 -13.93 -4.61
N VAL A 7 20.82 -14.29 -5.59
CA VAL A 7 20.80 -13.60 -6.88
C VAL A 7 19.56 -12.74 -6.99
N CYS A 8 19.73 -11.51 -7.46
CA CYS A 8 18.61 -10.61 -7.69
C CYS A 8 17.68 -11.16 -8.78
N GLN A 9 16.41 -11.39 -8.47
CA GLN A 9 15.43 -11.84 -9.47
C GLN A 9 15.12 -10.80 -10.56
N ALA A 10 15.49 -9.53 -10.33
CA ALA A 10 15.20 -8.46 -11.28
C ALA A 10 16.33 -8.21 -12.28
N CYS A 11 17.60 -8.35 -11.87
CA CYS A 11 18.75 -8.05 -12.72
C CYS A 11 19.77 -9.20 -12.84
N GLY A 12 19.61 -10.30 -12.10
CA GLY A 12 20.53 -11.43 -12.14
C GLY A 12 21.88 -11.19 -11.45
N ALA A 13 22.10 -10.02 -10.84
CA ALA A 13 23.34 -9.73 -10.12
C ALA A 13 23.38 -10.44 -8.76
N PRO A 14 24.57 -10.89 -8.30
CA PRO A 14 24.74 -11.42 -6.96
C PRO A 14 24.49 -10.33 -5.91
N ILE A 15 23.82 -10.70 -4.83
CA ILE A 15 23.51 -9.84 -3.69
C ILE A 15 24.32 -10.36 -2.51
N PRO A 16 25.18 -9.51 -1.91
CA PRO A 16 25.98 -9.91 -0.77
C PRO A 16 25.09 -10.26 0.42
N SER A 17 25.55 -11.22 1.23
CA SER A 17 24.82 -11.65 2.43
C SER A 17 24.64 -10.49 3.41
N GLY A 18 23.41 -10.25 3.86
CA GLY A 18 23.06 -9.17 4.80
C GLY A 18 22.38 -7.96 4.15
N GLU A 19 22.51 -7.79 2.84
CA GLU A 19 21.80 -6.73 2.12
C GLU A 19 20.38 -7.18 1.74
N ARG A 20 19.41 -6.30 2.04
CA ARG A 20 18.00 -6.50 1.66
C ARG A 20 17.68 -5.91 0.29
N THR A 21 18.59 -5.12 -0.27
CA THR A 21 18.41 -4.37 -1.51
C THR A 21 19.55 -4.70 -2.45
N CYS A 22 19.24 -4.98 -3.71
CA CYS A 22 20.28 -5.21 -4.71
C CYS A 22 21.04 -3.91 -5.01
N PRO A 23 22.38 -3.88 -4.91
CA PRO A 23 23.17 -2.68 -5.17
C PRO A 23 23.15 -2.27 -6.65
N HIS A 24 22.90 -3.22 -7.56
CA HIS A 24 22.89 -2.95 -9.01
C HIS A 24 21.58 -2.32 -9.50
N CYS A 25 20.43 -2.72 -8.96
CA CYS A 25 19.13 -2.27 -9.45
C CYS A 25 18.26 -1.57 -8.40
N GLY A 26 18.70 -1.52 -7.15
CA GLY A 26 17.98 -0.89 -6.04
C GLY A 26 16.69 -1.62 -5.63
N ARG A 27 16.41 -2.81 -6.17
CA ARG A 27 15.21 -3.58 -5.81
C ARG A 27 15.43 -4.43 -4.57
N LEU A 28 14.39 -4.52 -3.74
CA LEU A 28 14.38 -5.36 -2.54
C LEU A 28 14.45 -6.85 -2.92
N SER A 29 15.44 -7.56 -2.38
CA SER A 29 15.50 -9.01 -2.43
C SER A 29 14.78 -9.57 -1.20
N VAL A 30 13.49 -9.83 -1.37
CA VAL A 30 12.73 -10.56 -0.36
C VAL A 30 13.09 -12.04 -0.49
N GLU A 31 13.82 -12.57 0.48
CA GLU A 31 13.95 -14.02 0.59
C GLU A 31 12.57 -14.64 0.81
N LYS A 32 12.22 -15.57 -0.06
CA LYS A 32 10.92 -16.24 -0.06
C LYS A 32 10.66 -17.06 1.22
N SER A 33 11.68 -17.24 2.07
CA SER A 33 11.59 -17.94 3.37
C SER A 33 10.95 -17.12 4.50
N ALA A 34 10.71 -15.81 4.34
CA ALA A 34 10.09 -14.99 5.39
C ALA A 34 8.55 -15.15 5.51
N ARG A 35 7.92 -16.13 4.84
CA ARG A 35 6.47 -16.41 4.91
C ARG A 35 6.09 -17.63 5.75
N LEU A 36 6.96 -18.10 6.63
CA LEU A 36 6.57 -19.05 7.68
C LEU A 36 6.89 -18.41 9.03
N GLY A 37 5.83 -18.16 9.80
CA GLY A 37 5.82 -17.31 10.98
C GLY A 37 6.88 -17.65 12.01
N THR A 38 7.49 -16.60 12.53
CA THR A 38 7.97 -16.60 13.91
C THR A 38 7.89 -15.15 14.35
N GLU A 39 6.93 -14.86 15.23
CA GLU A 39 6.86 -13.58 15.95
C GLU A 39 8.22 -13.25 16.55
N PRO A 40 8.73 -12.01 16.40
CA PRO A 40 9.81 -11.53 17.23
C PRO A 40 9.27 -11.37 18.66
N ARG A 41 9.65 -12.30 19.53
CA ARG A 41 9.53 -12.16 20.99
C ARG A 41 10.45 -11.02 21.42
N THR A 42 9.98 -9.77 21.35
CA THR A 42 10.68 -8.67 22.02
C THR A 42 10.39 -8.74 23.50
N HIS A 43 11.44 -9.04 24.25
CA HIS A 43 11.57 -8.81 25.68
C HIS A 43 10.88 -7.50 26.09
N ARG A 44 9.93 -7.62 27.02
CA ARG A 44 9.39 -6.52 27.85
C ARG A 44 10.36 -6.35 29.03
N PRO A 45 11.06 -5.22 29.18
CA PRO A 45 11.60 -4.84 30.46
C PRO A 45 10.45 -4.46 31.40
N GLU A 46 10.53 -4.97 32.62
CA GLU A 46 9.71 -4.64 33.78
C GLU A 46 9.65 -3.12 34.05
N GLU A 47 8.42 -2.66 34.23
CA GLU A 47 7.91 -1.77 35.29
C GLU A 47 8.87 -0.78 35.96
N THR A 48 8.53 0.52 35.89
CA THR A 48 8.84 1.46 36.98
C THR A 48 7.80 2.58 37.05
N SER A 49 6.93 2.44 38.07
CA SER A 49 6.28 3.47 38.93
C SER A 49 5.83 4.83 38.36
N LEU A 50 4.50 4.99 38.29
CA LEU A 50 3.69 5.82 39.20
C LEU A 50 4.28 7.16 39.70
N SER A 51 3.74 8.28 39.21
CA SER A 51 3.25 9.46 39.97
C SER A 51 2.69 10.48 38.96
N ASP A 52 1.40 10.83 39.00
CA ASP A 52 0.76 11.83 39.87
C ASP A 52 0.89 13.27 39.29
N ILE A 53 -0.10 14.12 39.60
CA ILE A 53 -0.21 15.57 39.34
C ILE A 53 -1.17 15.98 38.20
N SER A 54 -2.45 15.98 38.60
CA SER A 54 -3.44 17.09 38.58
C SER A 54 -3.99 17.71 37.28
N GLU A 55 -5.32 17.59 37.17
CA GLU A 55 -6.26 18.48 36.46
C GLU A 55 -6.03 19.97 36.71
N PRO A 56 -6.43 20.81 35.74
CA PRO A 56 -7.38 21.85 36.09
C PRO A 56 -8.60 21.94 35.16
N THR A 57 -9.71 22.17 35.85
CA THR A 57 -11.09 22.41 35.44
C THR A 57 -11.26 23.73 34.70
N VAL A 58 -11.98 23.74 33.57
CA VAL A 58 -12.75 24.91 33.09
C VAL A 58 -14.09 24.44 32.48
N ASP A 59 -15.15 25.07 32.98
CA ASP A 59 -16.60 24.90 32.84
C ASP A 59 -17.21 25.20 31.42
N PRO A 60 -18.55 25.07 31.20
CA PRO A 60 -19.14 24.36 30.04
C PRO A 60 -19.86 25.20 28.96
N LYS A 61 -20.13 24.53 27.80
CA LYS A 61 -21.22 24.66 26.78
C LYS A 61 -21.39 26.02 26.03
N PRO A 62 -21.97 26.08 24.79
CA PRO A 62 -23.04 25.23 24.24
C PRO A 62 -22.95 24.75 22.77
N THR A 63 -23.44 23.52 22.58
CA THR A 63 -24.33 23.06 21.49
C THR A 63 -23.89 23.25 20.05
N GLU A 64 -23.26 22.23 19.49
CA GLU A 64 -23.50 21.86 18.09
C GLU A 64 -23.90 20.38 17.98
N LYS A 65 -24.86 20.19 17.09
CA LYS A 65 -25.65 19.03 16.69
C LYS A 65 -24.86 17.70 16.62
N PRO A 66 -25.42 16.56 17.06
CA PRO A 66 -24.74 15.28 16.88
C PRO A 66 -24.69 14.91 15.39
N PRO A 67 -23.52 14.65 14.78
CA PRO A 67 -23.51 13.86 13.56
C PRO A 67 -23.91 12.44 13.93
N SER A 68 -25.16 12.13 13.60
CA SER A 68 -25.64 10.78 13.31
C SER A 68 -24.69 10.16 12.29
N GLY A 69 -23.86 9.22 12.73
CA GLY A 69 -22.84 8.58 11.91
C GLY A 69 -22.00 7.63 12.75
N ASP A 70 -22.50 6.42 12.86
CA ASP A 70 -21.89 5.19 13.31
C ASP A 70 -20.58 4.87 12.55
N ASP A 71 -19.49 5.57 12.87
CA ASP A 71 -18.14 5.27 12.36
C ASP A 71 -17.16 5.04 13.53
N ARG A 72 -17.44 3.99 14.31
CA ARG A 72 -16.55 3.50 15.37
C ARG A 72 -15.49 2.53 14.81
N THR A 73 -14.77 2.94 13.75
CA THR A 73 -13.74 2.10 13.10
C THR A 73 -12.37 2.75 12.85
N ASP A 74 -12.16 4.04 13.13
CA ASP A 74 -11.03 4.75 12.50
C ASP A 74 -9.78 5.04 13.35
N SER A 75 -9.66 4.56 14.59
CA SER A 75 -8.42 4.80 15.35
C SER A 75 -7.29 3.81 14.99
N PHE A 76 -7.61 2.60 14.55
CA PHE A 76 -6.59 1.55 14.34
C PHE A 76 -5.82 1.69 13.02
N TYR A 77 -6.44 2.25 11.97
CA TYR A 77 -5.81 2.43 10.65
C TYR A 77 -5.20 3.82 10.44
N SER A 78 -5.37 4.75 11.38
CA SER A 78 -4.82 6.11 11.29
C SER A 78 -3.29 6.18 11.45
N ILE A 79 -2.64 5.07 11.84
CA ILE A 79 -1.18 4.99 12.05
C ILE A 79 -0.45 4.48 10.79
N ALA A 80 -1.16 4.10 9.73
CA ALA A 80 -0.51 3.64 8.52
C ALA A 80 0.33 4.77 7.87
N PRO A 81 1.65 4.61 7.68
CA PRO A 81 2.47 5.64 7.07
C PRO A 81 1.98 5.91 5.65
N ARG A 82 1.67 7.18 5.35
CA ARG A 82 1.32 7.61 3.99
C ARG A 82 2.55 7.51 3.10
N ILE A 83 2.65 6.42 2.33
CA ILE A 83 3.74 6.24 1.36
C ILE A 83 3.46 7.13 0.15
N LEU A 84 4.03 8.34 0.12
CA LEU A 84 3.95 9.22 -1.04
C LEU A 84 4.77 8.66 -2.21
N PRO A 85 4.22 8.67 -3.44
CA PRO A 85 4.96 8.26 -4.62
C PRO A 85 6.06 9.26 -4.98
N LYS A 86 7.15 8.77 -5.57
CA LYS A 86 8.21 9.61 -6.13
C LYS A 86 7.84 10.10 -7.53
N CYS A 87 8.14 11.36 -7.81
CA CYS A 87 7.92 11.95 -9.12
C CYS A 87 8.92 11.35 -10.13
N PRO A 88 8.47 10.90 -11.32
CA PRO A 88 9.38 10.36 -12.33
C PRO A 88 10.31 11.41 -12.93
N LYS A 89 9.94 12.70 -12.89
CA LYS A 89 10.77 13.78 -13.42
C LYS A 89 11.83 14.29 -12.45
N CYS A 90 11.49 14.46 -11.18
CA CYS A 90 12.39 15.08 -10.20
C CYS A 90 12.81 14.17 -9.04
N GLY A 91 12.28 12.93 -8.96
CA GLY A 91 12.62 11.95 -7.92
C GLY A 91 12.10 12.28 -6.51
N LYS A 92 11.60 13.50 -6.27
CA LYS A 92 11.03 13.91 -4.99
C LYS A 92 9.66 13.27 -4.76
N SER A 93 9.36 12.96 -3.51
CA SER A 93 8.00 12.57 -3.11
C SER A 93 7.03 13.71 -3.45
N TYR A 94 5.87 13.38 -4.02
CA TYR A 94 4.86 14.37 -4.36
C TYR A 94 3.46 13.82 -4.10
N GLU A 95 2.53 14.72 -3.83
CA GLU A 95 1.12 14.40 -3.73
C GLU A 95 0.47 14.50 -5.12
N PRO A 96 -0.15 13.43 -5.64
CA PRO A 96 -0.91 13.50 -6.88
C PRO A 96 -2.06 14.52 -6.76
N PRO A 97 -2.50 15.16 -7.86
CA PRO A 97 -2.17 14.85 -9.24
C PRO A 97 -0.94 15.59 -9.79
N LYS A 98 -0.41 16.61 -9.09
CA LYS A 98 0.64 17.49 -9.62
C LYS A 98 1.85 17.57 -8.70
N CYS A 99 3.04 17.43 -9.26
CA CYS A 99 4.28 17.65 -8.53
C CYS A 99 4.59 19.17 -8.43
N GLU A 100 4.73 19.67 -7.21
CA GLU A 100 5.04 21.10 -6.95
C GLU A 100 6.44 21.49 -7.45
N ASN A 101 7.41 20.58 -7.40
CA ASN A 101 8.80 20.90 -7.73
C ASN A 101 9.10 20.97 -9.23
N CYS A 102 8.32 20.29 -10.08
CA CYS A 102 8.60 20.23 -11.53
C CYS A 102 7.35 20.38 -12.42
N GLY A 103 6.18 20.56 -11.81
CA GLY A 103 4.91 20.68 -12.54
C GLY A 103 4.40 19.41 -13.20
N TYR A 104 5.03 18.24 -12.97
CA TYR A 104 4.57 16.97 -13.52
C TYR A 104 3.12 16.67 -13.11
N LEU A 105 2.25 16.40 -14.08
CA LEU A 105 0.87 15.95 -13.88
C LEU A 105 0.79 14.44 -14.11
N LYS A 106 0.23 13.71 -13.14
CA LYS A 106 -0.03 12.27 -13.28
C LYS A 106 -1.37 12.08 -13.98
N ASP A 107 -1.34 11.52 -15.19
CA ASP A 107 -2.55 11.11 -15.88
C ASP A 107 -3.23 9.97 -15.12
N THR A 108 -4.31 10.29 -14.38
CA THR A 108 -5.20 9.31 -13.75
C THR A 108 -6.25 8.77 -14.72
N SER A 109 -6.18 9.17 -15.99
CA SER A 109 -7.11 8.77 -17.06
C SER A 109 -6.82 7.36 -17.60
N SER A 110 -6.47 6.42 -16.74
CA SER A 110 -6.60 4.99 -17.04
C SER A 110 -8.04 4.55 -16.76
N LYS A 111 -9.02 5.26 -17.33
CA LYS A 111 -10.37 4.73 -17.47
C LYS A 111 -10.19 3.58 -18.46
N LYS A 112 -10.13 2.34 -17.95
CA LYS A 112 -10.17 1.12 -18.76
C LYS A 112 -11.40 1.24 -19.65
N ARG A 113 -11.23 1.80 -20.85
CA ARG A 113 -12.25 1.74 -21.88
C ARG A 113 -12.32 0.25 -22.18
N CYS A 114 -13.39 -0.40 -21.72
CA CYS A 114 -13.74 -1.72 -22.19
C CYS A 114 -13.52 -1.71 -23.70
N CYS A 115 -12.61 -2.55 -24.17
CA CYS A 115 -12.28 -2.65 -25.58
C CYS A 115 -13.61 -2.97 -26.28
N GLY A 116 -14.14 -2.04 -27.09
CA GLY A 116 -15.40 -2.21 -27.82
C GLY A 116 -15.60 -3.60 -28.43
N PRO A 117 -14.56 -4.25 -28.99
CA PRO A 117 -14.65 -5.62 -29.52
C PRO A 117 -15.12 -6.67 -28.51
N CYS A 118 -14.78 -6.55 -27.23
CA CYS A 118 -15.17 -7.54 -26.22
C CYS A 118 -16.69 -7.56 -25.98
N ALA A 119 -17.37 -6.41 -26.08
CA ALA A 119 -18.83 -6.36 -25.96
C ALA A 119 -19.51 -7.05 -27.16
N PHE A 120 -19.01 -6.82 -28.38
CA PHE A 120 -19.53 -7.49 -29.58
C PHE A 120 -19.32 -9.00 -29.55
N VAL A 121 -18.15 -9.47 -29.08
CA VAL A 121 -17.88 -10.91 -28.94
C VAL A 121 -18.84 -11.57 -27.96
N LEU A 122 -19.13 -10.94 -26.82
CA LEU A 122 -20.08 -11.49 -25.84
C LEU A 122 -21.50 -11.56 -26.39
N VAL A 123 -21.94 -10.54 -27.14
CA VAL A 123 -23.26 -10.54 -27.80
C VAL A 123 -23.34 -11.63 -28.87
N ALA A 124 -22.30 -11.79 -29.69
CA ALA A 124 -22.24 -12.82 -30.73
C ALA A 124 -22.26 -14.24 -30.14
N ILE A 125 -21.49 -14.49 -29.08
CA ILE A 125 -21.48 -15.78 -28.39
C ILE A 125 -22.86 -16.07 -27.77
N SER A 126 -23.47 -15.08 -27.11
CA SER A 126 -24.82 -15.22 -26.55
C SER A 126 -25.84 -15.61 -27.63
N TRP A 127 -25.80 -14.93 -28.78
CA TRP A 127 -26.71 -15.22 -29.89
C TRP A 127 -26.50 -16.63 -30.47
N LEU A 128 -25.24 -17.05 -30.69
CA LEU A 128 -24.93 -18.40 -31.15
C LEU A 128 -25.43 -19.49 -30.20
N LEU A 129 -25.26 -19.30 -28.89
CA LEU A 129 -25.76 -20.24 -27.89
C LEU A 129 -27.29 -20.35 -27.94
N THR A 130 -28.01 -19.24 -28.13
CA THR A 130 -29.47 -19.29 -28.26
C THR A 130 -29.93 -20.04 -29.51
N VAL A 131 -29.24 -19.86 -30.65
CA VAL A 131 -29.58 -20.55 -31.89
C VAL A 131 -29.31 -22.06 -31.78
N VAL A 132 -28.18 -22.44 -31.18
CA VAL A 132 -27.84 -23.86 -30.96
C VAL A 132 -28.83 -24.55 -30.02
N TRP A 133 -29.38 -23.83 -29.03
CA TRP A 133 -30.35 -24.41 -28.11
C TRP A 133 -31.74 -24.62 -28.72
N PHE A 134 -32.06 -23.90 -29.80
CA PHE A 134 -33.34 -23.97 -30.51
C PHE A 134 -33.35 -24.93 -31.70
N LEU A 135 -32.19 -25.46 -32.12
CA LEU A 135 -32.02 -26.46 -33.18
C LEU A 135 -31.93 -27.87 -32.57
#